data_AF-A0A371Q2R7-F1
#
_entry.id   AF-A0A371Q2R7-F1
#
_cell.length_a   1.000
_cell.length_b   1.000
_cell.length_c   1.000
_cell.angle_alpha   90.00
_cell.angle_beta   90.00
_cell.angle_gamma   90.00
#
_symmetry.space_group_name_H-M   'P 1'
#
loop_
_entity.id
_entity.type
_entity.pdbx_description
1 polymer ?
#
loop_
_entity_poly.entity_id
_entity_poly.type
_entity_poly.pdbx_seq_one_letter_code
_entity_poly.pdbx_strand_id
1 'polypeptide(L)' 'MPPQIGAPARRALERAGYLRLSQLAGASETELRQLHGMGPKALGILRDALAAQGMSFAEE' A
#
# COMPACT_ATOMS: atom_id res chain seq x y z
N MET A 1 7.79 2.36 -4.45
CA MET A 1 6.90 2.69 -3.31
C MET A 1 6.75 4.20 -3.21
N PRO A 2 5.58 4.77 -2.84
CA PRO A 2 5.41 6.22 -2.72
C PRO A 2 6.37 6.83 -1.69
N PRO A 3 7.01 7.98 -1.98
CA PRO A 3 7.97 8.59 -1.07
C PRO A 3 7.33 9.11 0.22
N GLN A 4 6.02 9.42 0.20
CA GLN A 4 5.29 9.94 1.36
C GLN A 4 4.93 8.87 2.39
N ILE A 5 5.11 7.58 2.08
CA ILE A 5 4.76 6.51 3.00
C ILE A 5 5.75 6.49 4.18
N GLY A 6 5.23 6.40 5.41
CA GLY A 6 6.05 6.36 6.61
C GLY A 6 6.98 5.14 6.64
N ALA A 7 8.12 5.26 7.32
CA ALA A 7 9.10 4.18 7.43
C ALA A 7 8.52 2.84 7.98
N PRO A 8 7.62 2.82 8.99
CA PRO A 8 7.01 1.57 9.46
C PRO A 8 6.19 0.88 8.38
N ALA A 9 5.34 1.65 7.68
CA ALA A 9 4.49 1.16 6.62
C ALA A 9 5.33 0.63 5.44
N ARG A 10 6.36 1.37 5.03
CA ARG A 10 7.31 0.93 3.99
C ARG A 10 7.95 -0.42 4.34
N ARG A 11 8.48 -0.55 5.55
CA ARG A 11 9.13 -1.79 6.01
C ARG A 11 8.17 -2.96 6.06
N ALA A 12 6.91 -2.71 6.41
CA ALA A 12 5.90 -3.77 6.45
C ALA A 12 5.55 -4.27 5.05
N LEU A 13 5.42 -3.37 4.07
CA LEU A 13 5.25 -3.74 2.65
C LEU A 13 6.45 -4.53 2.13
N GLU A 14 7.66 -4.06 2.40
CA GLU A 14 8.90 -4.74 1.99
C GLU A 14 8.99 -6.14 2.60
N ARG A 15 8.63 -6.30 3.88
CA ARG A 15 8.56 -7.61 4.56
C ARG A 15 7.47 -8.52 4.01
N ALA A 16 6.36 -7.95 3.55
CA ALA A 16 5.27 -8.67 2.90
C ALA A 16 5.54 -8.95 1.41
N GLY A 17 6.70 -8.57 0.86
CA GLY A 17 7.08 -8.81 -0.53
C GLY A 17 6.58 -7.76 -1.54
N TYR A 18 5.93 -6.70 -1.05
CA TYR A 18 5.48 -5.57 -1.86
C TYR A 18 6.60 -4.53 -1.99
N LEU A 19 7.36 -4.64 -3.07
CA LEU A 19 8.47 -3.73 -3.40
C LEU A 19 8.04 -2.63 -4.39
N ARG A 20 6.96 -2.87 -5.14
CA ARG A 20 6.44 -1.98 -6.19
C ARG A 20 4.96 -1.70 -5.98
N LEU A 21 4.53 -0.52 -6.43
CA LEU A 21 3.15 -0.07 -6.32
C LEU A 21 2.19 -0.98 -7.09
N SER A 22 2.58 -1.45 -8.28
CA SER A 22 1.77 -2.37 -9.09
C SER A 22 1.47 -3.71 -8.42
N GLN A 23 2.29 -4.17 -7.48
CA GLN A 23 1.99 -5.38 -6.71
C GLN A 23 0.84 -5.17 -5.73
N LEU A 24 0.59 -3.92 -5.31
CA LEU A 24 -0.52 -3.57 -4.44
C LEU A 24 -1.84 -3.54 -5.20
N ALA A 25 -1.81 -3.36 -6.53
CA ALA A 25 -3.03 -3.41 -7.34
C ALA A 25 -3.71 -4.79 -7.34
N GLY A 26 -2.94 -5.85 -7.03
CA GLY A 26 -3.46 -7.21 -6.85
C GLY A 26 -3.71 -7.60 -5.39
N ALA A 27 -3.53 -6.69 -4.44
CA ALA A 27 -3.71 -6.95 -3.01
C ALA A 27 -5.02 -6.34 -2.52
N SER A 28 -5.62 -6.92 -1.48
CA SER A 28 -6.74 -6.30 -0.77
C SER A 28 -6.26 -5.20 0.18
N GLU A 29 -6.96 -4.08 0.22
CA GLU A 29 -6.69 -3.02 1.20
C GLU A 29 -6.88 -3.52 2.63
N THR A 30 -7.84 -4.40 2.86
CA THR A 30 -8.08 -5.05 4.16
C THR A 30 -6.90 -5.94 4.58
N GLU A 31 -6.27 -6.66 3.66
CA GLU A 31 -5.04 -7.43 3.95
C GLU A 31 -3.88 -6.50 4.30
N LEU A 32 -3.70 -5.43 3.52
CA LEU A 32 -2.65 -4.44 3.79
C LEU A 32 -2.87 -3.78 5.14
N ARG A 33 -4.11 -3.50 5.54
CA ARG A 33 -4.45 -2.92 6.85
C ARG A 33 -3.98 -3.76 8.04
N GLN A 34 -3.83 -5.08 7.87
CA GLN A 34 -3.31 -5.96 8.92
C GLN A 34 -1.79 -5.82 9.11
N LEU A 35 -1.08 -5.25 8.13
CA LEU A 35 0.36 -5.04 8.23
C LEU A 35 0.69 -3.94 9.26
N HIS A 36 1.71 -4.19 10.06
CA HIS A 36 2.17 -3.23 11.07
C HIS A 36 2.52 -1.87 10.44
N GLY A 37 1.82 -0.81 10.86
CA GLY A 37 2.03 0.54 10.33
C GLY A 37 1.13 0.92 9.15
N MET A 38 0.22 0.05 8.69
CA MET A 38 -0.81 0.37 7.70
C MET A 38 -2.06 1.01 8.32
N GLY A 39 -1.86 2.20 8.89
CA GLY A 39 -2.99 3.03 9.32
C GLY A 39 -3.71 3.70 8.14
N PRO A 40 -4.86 4.36 8.40
CA PRO A 40 -5.67 5.04 7.38
C PRO A 40 -4.88 6.00 6.50
N LYS A 41 -3.90 6.71 7.08
CA LYS A 41 -3.00 7.61 6.34
C LYS A 41 -2.13 6.86 5.32
N ALA A 42 -1.58 5.71 5.69
CA ALA A 42 -0.73 4.93 4.79
C ALA A 42 -1.56 4.33 3.65
N LEU A 43 -2.74 3.79 3.96
CA LEU A 43 -3.67 3.26 2.96
C LEU A 43 -4.15 4.34 2.00
N GLY A 44 -4.48 5.55 2.50
CA GLY A 44 -4.82 6.69 1.65
C GLY A 44 -3.70 7.07 0.68
N ILE A 45 -2.44 7.13 1.14
CA ILE A 45 -1.28 7.41 0.27
C ILE A 45 -1.13 6.33 -0.81
N LEU A 46 -1.34 5.06 -0.46
CA LEU A 46 -1.24 3.96 -1.43
C LEU A 46 -2.38 4.02 -2.46
N ARG A 47 -3.60 4.31 -2.00
CA ARG A 47 -4.79 4.50 -2.84
C ARG A 47 -4.58 5.63 -3.85
N ASP A 48 -4.13 6.79 -3.38
CA ASP A 48 -3.85 7.95 -4.24
C ASP A 48 -2.76 7.64 -5.26
N ALA A 49 -1.71 6.95 -4.83
CA ALA A 49 -0.62 6.57 -5.72
C ALA A 49 -1.08 5.56 -6.79
N LEU A 50 -1.91 4.57 -6.43
CA LEU A 50 -2.49 3.61 -7.36
C LEU A 50 -3.40 4.34 -8.37
N ALA A 51 -4.29 5.21 -7.87
CA ALA A 51 -5.21 5.98 -8.70
C ALA A 51 -4.47 6.90 -9.71
N ALA A 52 -3.35 7.51 -9.29
CA ALA A 52 -2.49 8.30 -10.17
C ALA A 52 -1.88 7.48 -11.33
N GLN A 53 -1.85 6.15 -11.22
CA GLN A 53 -1.42 5.24 -12.28
C GLN A 53 -2.59 4.50 -12.97
N GLY A 54 -3.84 4.90 -12.69
CA GLY A 54 -5.04 4.23 -13.21
C GLY A 54 -5.25 2.84 -12.63
N MET A 55 -4.67 2.55 -11.47
CA MET A 55 -4.80 1.29 -10.74
C MET A 55 -5.68 1.47 -9.49
N SER A 56 -6.17 0.36 -8.95
CA SER A 56 -6.86 0.29 -7.67
C SER A 56 -6.39 -0.95 -6.91
N PHE A 57 -6.67 -1.03 -5.61
CA PHE A 57 -6.60 -2.32 -4.91
C PHE A 57 -7.54 -3.34 -5.56
N ALA A 58 -7.27 -4.62 -5.33
CA ALA A 58 -8.12 -5.70 -5.84
C ALA A 58 -9.48 -5.71 -5.12
N GLU A 59 -9.47 -5.46 -3.82
CA GLU A 59 -10.63 -5.42 -2.94
C GLU A 59 -10.40 -4.37 -1.83
N GLU A 60 -11.46 -3.70 -1.37
CA GLU A 60 -11.42 -2.73 -0.27
C GLU A 60 -11.55 -3.41 1.10
#